data_AF-A0A1V6IIH8-F1
#
_entry.id   AF-A0A1V6IIH8-F1
#
_cell.length_a   1.000
_cell.length_b   1.000
_cell.length_c   1.000
_cell.angle_alpha   90.00
_cell.angle_beta   90.00
_cell.angle_gamma   90.00
#
_symmetry.space_group_name_H-M   'P 1'
#
loop_
_entity.id
_entity.type
_entity.pdbx_description
1 polymer ?
#
loop_
_entity_poly.entity_id
_entity_poly.type
_entity_poly.pdbx_seq_one_letter_code
_entity_poly.pdbx_strand_id
1 'polypeptide(L)'
;MKKVTENKKKVCYYDDGYKSVLEFEGEYLGYHILVVFRAGYRCGYVGLPKGFGEEAIRVLERSLANLKVYNGISYAKEDLEDWGKKKYSYYIGFDCFSVKENGGVDVDSAIRYDYGEKMMRWVYTLEKIGSNMFKDSAFVRSQCYSLVEQLEEIRKGEV
;
A
#
# COMPACT_ATOMS: atom_id res chain seq x y z
N MET A 1 13.75 -23.20 12.50
CA MET A 1 13.12 -23.17 11.15
C MET A 1 11.81 -22.41 11.24
N LYS A 2 11.75 -21.16 10.77
CA LYS A 2 10.49 -20.41 10.68
C LYS A 2 9.70 -20.98 9.49
N LYS A 3 8.53 -21.56 9.75
CA LYS A 3 7.55 -21.94 8.72
C LYS A 3 7.14 -20.65 8.00
N VAL A 4 7.60 -20.48 6.76
CA VAL A 4 7.02 -19.50 5.84
C VAL A 4 5.79 -20.19 5.27
N THR A 5 4.64 -19.93 5.88
CA THR A 5 3.34 -20.29 5.30
C THR A 5 3.16 -19.46 4.04
N GLU A 6 3.24 -20.08 2.87
CA GLU A 6 2.69 -19.51 1.64
C GLU A 6 1.18 -19.34 1.85
N ASN A 7 0.80 -18.16 2.31
CA ASN A 7 -0.60 -17.75 2.39
C ASN A 7 -1.17 -17.81 0.97
N LYS A 8 -2.26 -18.56 0.78
CA LYS A 8 -3.15 -18.36 -0.38
C LYS A 8 -3.45 -16.86 -0.45
N LYS A 9 -2.96 -16.17 -1.49
CA LYS A 9 -3.14 -14.72 -1.65
C LYS A 9 -4.63 -14.41 -1.58
N LYS A 10 -5.04 -13.54 -0.66
CA LYS A 10 -6.44 -13.10 -0.53
C LYS A 10 -6.77 -12.20 -1.72
N VAL A 11 -7.95 -12.39 -2.29
CA VAL A 11 -8.45 -11.61 -3.43
C VAL A 11 -9.73 -10.92 -2.97
N CYS A 12 -9.83 -9.62 -3.24
CA CYS A 12 -11.04 -8.83 -3.00
C CYS A 12 -11.50 -8.18 -4.30
N TYR A 13 -12.81 -7.97 -4.40
CA TYR A 13 -13.45 -7.34 -5.56
C TYR A 13 -14.18 -6.10 -5.05
N TYR A 14 -13.87 -4.94 -5.62
CA TYR A 14 -14.56 -3.69 -5.31
C TYR A 14 -15.77 -3.48 -6.23
N ASP A 15 -16.71 -2.63 -5.81
CA ASP A 15 -17.96 -2.32 -6.53
C ASP A 15 -17.74 -1.75 -7.95
N ASP A 16 -16.56 -1.21 -8.23
CA ASP A 16 -16.14 -0.77 -9.57
C ASP A 16 -15.71 -1.94 -10.50
N GLY A 17 -15.78 -3.17 -10.00
CA GLY A 17 -15.39 -4.40 -10.69
C GLY A 17 -13.88 -4.65 -10.70
N TYR A 18 -13.09 -3.86 -9.96
CA TYR A 18 -11.65 -4.04 -9.92
C TYR A 18 -11.24 -5.10 -8.91
N LYS A 19 -10.74 -6.23 -9.43
CA LYS A 19 -10.01 -7.25 -8.66
C LYS A 19 -8.79 -6.60 -8.01
N SER A 20 -8.53 -6.94 -6.76
CA SER A 20 -7.30 -6.59 -6.06
C SER A 20 -6.75 -7.80 -5.33
N VAL A 21 -5.43 -7.93 -5.30
CA VAL A 21 -4.75 -9.10 -4.76
C VAL A 21 -3.81 -8.69 -3.65
N LEU A 22 -4.01 -9.26 -2.46
CA LEU A 22 -3.11 -9.07 -1.32
C LEU A 22 -1.82 -9.87 -1.57
N GLU A 23 -0.74 -9.17 -1.88
CA GLU A 23 0.56 -9.78 -2.13
C GLU A 23 1.39 -9.92 -0.87
N PHE A 24 1.18 -9.05 0.12
CA PHE A 24 1.85 -9.11 1.41
C PHE A 24 0.95 -8.62 2.53
N GLU A 25 1.00 -9.33 3.66
CA GLU A 25 0.39 -8.95 4.92
C GLU A 25 1.39 -9.29 6.03
N GLY A 26 1.69 -8.34 6.90
CA GLY A 26 2.64 -8.52 7.98
C GLY A 26 2.56 -7.41 9.03
N GLU A 27 3.49 -7.45 9.98
CA GLU A 27 3.61 -6.42 11.01
C GLU A 27 5.06 -5.96 11.12
N TYR A 28 5.25 -4.67 11.36
CA TYR A 28 6.55 -4.04 11.59
C TYR A 28 6.44 -3.01 12.70
N LEU A 29 7.24 -3.14 13.77
CA LEU A 29 7.21 -2.28 14.96
C LEU A 29 5.80 -2.10 15.58
N GLY A 30 4.94 -3.12 15.46
CA GLY A 30 3.55 -3.09 15.95
C GLY A 30 2.52 -2.54 14.95
N TYR A 31 2.95 -1.98 13.83
CA TYR A 31 2.09 -1.47 12.76
C TYR A 31 1.70 -2.58 11.79
N HIS A 32 0.49 -2.51 11.24
CA HIS A 32 0.08 -3.40 10.16
C HIS A 32 0.74 -2.99 8.86
N ILE A 33 1.21 -3.93 8.05
CA ILE A 33 1.78 -3.64 6.73
C ILE A 33 1.07 -4.50 5.69
N LEU A 34 0.56 -3.83 4.66
CA LEU A 34 -0.13 -4.47 3.55
C LEU A 34 0.47 -3.99 2.22
N VAL A 35 0.62 -4.92 1.27
CA VAL A 35 0.86 -4.60 -0.13
C VAL A 35 -0.20 -5.25 -1.00
N VAL A 36 -0.90 -4.42 -1.75
CA VAL A 36 -2.04 -4.79 -2.58
C VAL A 36 -1.70 -4.53 -4.03
N PHE A 37 -1.84 -5.53 -4.88
CA PHE A 37 -1.78 -5.38 -6.32
C PHE A 37 -3.15 -5.02 -6.89
N ARG A 38 -3.22 -3.92 -7.64
CA ARG A 38 -4.42 -3.46 -8.35
C ARG A 38 -4.04 -2.95 -9.73
N ALA A 39 -4.61 -3.54 -10.77
CA ALA A 39 -4.56 -3.01 -12.13
C ALA A 39 -3.15 -2.66 -12.66
N GLY A 40 -2.13 -3.48 -12.35
CA GLY A 40 -0.74 -3.24 -12.76
C GLY A 40 0.13 -2.49 -11.73
N TYR A 41 -0.46 -2.01 -10.64
CA TYR A 41 0.20 -1.23 -9.60
C TYR A 41 0.18 -1.94 -8.26
N ARG A 42 1.05 -1.49 -7.35
CA ARG A 42 1.10 -1.97 -5.97
C ARG A 42 0.97 -0.82 -5.00
N CYS A 43 -0.03 -0.91 -4.13
CA CYS A 43 -0.30 0.09 -3.11
C CYS A 43 0.11 -0.46 -1.74
N GLY A 44 0.83 0.38 -0.98
CA GLY A 44 1.29 0.07 0.36
C GLY A 44 0.42 0.76 1.40
N TYR A 45 0.04 0.03 2.44
CA TYR A 45 -0.76 0.57 3.55
C TYR A 45 -0.12 0.22 4.89
N VAL A 46 -0.14 1.19 5.80
CA VAL A 46 0.34 1.10 7.18
C VAL A 46 -0.83 1.30 8.13
N GLY A 47 -1.17 0.27 8.89
CA GLY A 47 -2.21 0.33 9.93
C GLY A 47 -1.62 0.81 11.25
N LEU A 48 -2.14 1.92 11.77
CA LEU A 48 -1.74 2.54 13.03
C LEU A 48 -2.30 1.75 14.22
N PRO A 49 -1.46 1.33 15.20
CA PRO A 49 -1.93 0.63 16.39
C PRO A 49 -3.02 1.41 17.11
N LYS A 50 -4.02 0.72 17.69
CA LYS A 50 -4.96 1.38 18.60
C LYS A 50 -4.22 2.09 19.73
N GLY A 51 -4.62 3.32 20.02
CA GLY A 51 -3.93 4.16 21.00
C GLY A 51 -2.69 4.86 20.45
N PHE A 52 -2.43 4.81 19.12
CA PHE A 52 -1.80 5.95 18.44
C PHE A 52 -2.65 7.16 18.83
N GLY A 53 -2.16 7.99 19.75
CA GLY A 53 -2.99 8.96 20.46
C GLY A 53 -3.75 9.86 19.49
N GLU A 54 -4.94 10.32 19.88
CA GLU A 54 -5.72 11.26 19.06
C GLU A 54 -4.90 12.49 18.66
N GLU A 55 -4.00 12.92 19.54
CA GLU A 55 -3.04 13.99 19.30
C GLU A 55 -2.00 13.62 18.23
N ALA A 56 -1.43 12.41 18.27
CA ALA A 56 -0.53 11.92 17.23
C ALA A 56 -1.23 11.79 15.87
N ILE A 57 -2.51 11.41 15.83
CA ILE A 57 -3.31 11.40 14.58
C ILE A 57 -3.50 12.83 14.05
N ARG A 58 -3.81 13.80 14.92
CA ARG A 58 -3.94 15.22 14.54
C ARG A 58 -2.61 15.84 14.09
N VAL A 59 -1.51 15.50 14.77
CA VAL A 59 -0.17 15.93 14.35
C VAL A 59 0.20 15.26 13.04
N LEU A 60 -0.18 13.98 12.84
CA LEU A 60 -0.02 13.32 11.57
C LEU A 60 -0.78 14.02 10.47
N GLU A 61 -2.06 14.36 10.64
CA GLU A 61 -2.82 15.12 9.63
C GLU A 61 -2.11 16.42 9.22
N ARG A 62 -1.51 17.13 10.18
CA ARG A 62 -0.69 18.33 9.91
C ARG A 62 0.67 18.02 9.30
N SER A 63 1.22 16.84 9.60
CA SER A 63 2.56 16.40 9.20
C SER A 63 2.56 15.44 8.02
N LEU A 64 1.41 15.07 7.45
CA LEU A 64 1.33 14.16 6.30
C LEU A 64 2.13 14.70 5.12
N ALA A 65 2.20 16.04 4.99
CA ALA A 65 3.02 16.73 4.01
C ALA A 65 4.54 16.59 4.23
N ASN A 66 4.97 16.29 5.46
CA ASN A 66 6.37 16.10 5.84
C ASN A 66 6.83 14.63 5.76
N LEU A 67 5.89 13.68 5.72
CA LEU A 67 6.20 12.26 5.59
C LEU A 67 6.71 11.98 4.17
N LYS A 68 7.96 11.53 4.09
CA LYS A 68 8.66 11.28 2.83
C LYS A 68 8.53 9.80 2.47
N VAL A 69 7.63 9.54 1.54
CA VAL A 69 7.46 8.26 0.86
C VAL A 69 7.24 8.51 -0.62
N TYR A 70 7.38 7.45 -1.42
CA TYR A 70 7.13 7.50 -2.85
C TYR A 70 5.78 8.17 -3.18
N ASN A 71 5.84 9.25 -3.96
CA ASN A 71 4.72 10.13 -4.34
C ASN A 71 3.86 10.68 -3.19
N GLY A 72 4.37 10.65 -1.94
CA GLY A 72 3.67 11.18 -0.77
C GLY A 72 2.46 10.37 -0.34
N ILE A 73 1.88 10.79 0.80
CA ILE A 73 0.68 10.17 1.36
C ILE A 73 -0.55 10.57 0.53
N SER A 74 -1.34 9.58 0.12
CA SER A 74 -2.55 9.76 -0.70
C SER A 74 -3.78 9.04 -0.14
N TYR A 75 -3.60 8.30 0.96
CA TYR A 75 -4.65 7.57 1.63
C TYR A 75 -4.51 7.72 3.15
N ALA A 76 -5.60 8.06 3.82
CA ALA A 76 -5.69 8.29 5.24
C ALA A 76 -7.14 8.07 5.68
N LYS A 77 -7.48 6.86 6.19
CA LYS A 77 -8.85 6.50 6.61
C LYS A 77 -8.87 5.47 7.73
N GLU A 78 -9.96 5.42 8.49
CA GLU A 78 -10.16 4.48 9.61
C GLU A 78 -10.32 3.02 9.18
N ASP A 79 -10.76 2.79 7.94
CA ASP A 79 -11.09 1.47 7.44
C ASP A 79 -10.37 1.19 6.12
N LEU A 80 -9.84 -0.02 6.00
CA LEU A 80 -9.28 -0.58 4.77
C LEU A 80 -10.08 -1.83 4.35
N GLU A 81 -11.41 -1.71 4.43
CA GLU A 81 -12.43 -2.70 4.09
C GLU A 81 -11.98 -4.13 4.46
N ASP A 82 -11.93 -5.04 3.47
CA ASP A 82 -11.60 -6.46 3.63
C ASP A 82 -10.19 -6.75 4.21
N TRP A 83 -9.30 -5.77 4.25
CA TRP A 83 -7.93 -5.91 4.76
C TRP A 83 -7.68 -5.13 6.06
N GLY A 84 -8.69 -4.39 6.52
CA GLY A 84 -8.72 -3.77 7.85
C GLY A 84 -8.61 -4.82 8.95
N LYS A 85 -7.87 -4.55 10.02
CA LYS A 85 -7.99 -5.32 11.28
C LYS A 85 -8.47 -4.42 12.39
N LYS A 86 -9.44 -4.91 13.17
CA LYS A 86 -10.06 -4.23 14.32
C LYS A 86 -9.08 -3.72 15.39
N LYS A 87 -7.83 -4.18 15.41
CA LYS A 87 -6.79 -3.74 16.35
C LYS A 87 -6.04 -2.48 15.90
N TYR A 88 -6.28 -2.02 14.68
CA TYR A 88 -5.77 -0.76 14.14
C TYR A 88 -6.92 0.24 14.07
N SER A 89 -6.61 1.51 14.29
CA SER A 89 -7.60 2.59 14.28
C SER A 89 -7.65 3.35 12.95
N TYR A 90 -6.56 3.29 12.19
CA TYR A 90 -6.39 4.12 11.00
C TYR A 90 -5.37 3.49 10.05
N TYR A 91 -5.53 3.70 8.76
CA TYR A 91 -4.59 3.28 7.72
C TYR A 91 -4.10 4.47 6.93
N ILE A 92 -2.78 4.52 6.77
CA ILE A 92 -2.09 5.49 5.94
C ILE A 92 -1.51 4.75 4.73
N GLY A 93 -1.72 5.27 3.53
CA GLY A 93 -1.15 4.74 2.30
C GLY A 93 -0.58 5.86 1.43
N PHE A 94 0.32 5.49 0.53
CA PHE A 94 1.00 6.42 -0.37
C PHE A 94 0.62 6.19 -1.82
N ASP A 95 0.81 7.22 -2.65
CA ASP A 95 0.42 7.17 -4.05
C ASP A 95 1.23 6.13 -4.82
N CYS A 96 0.53 5.06 -5.18
CA CYS A 96 1.05 3.93 -5.93
C CYS A 96 0.91 4.11 -7.45
N PHE A 97 0.15 5.10 -7.90
CA PHE A 97 -0.16 5.30 -9.32
C PHE A 97 0.80 6.32 -9.94
N SER A 98 1.93 5.82 -10.43
CA SER A 98 2.77 6.58 -11.35
C SER A 98 2.99 5.76 -12.60
N VAL A 99 2.70 6.40 -13.73
CA VAL A 99 2.82 5.76 -15.04
C VAL A 99 4.02 6.30 -15.79
N LYS A 100 4.50 7.51 -15.51
CA LYS A 100 5.55 8.19 -16.29
C LYS A 100 6.93 8.04 -15.64
N GLU A 101 7.73 9.11 -15.62
CA GLU A 101 9.17 9.12 -15.32
C GLU A 101 9.63 8.24 -14.13
N ASN A 102 8.78 8.02 -13.14
CA ASN A 102 9.11 7.26 -11.94
C ASN A 102 8.27 5.98 -11.72
N GLY A 103 7.47 5.53 -12.68
CA GLY A 103 6.63 4.35 -12.53
C GLY A 103 6.17 3.72 -13.84
N GLY A 104 5.60 2.53 -13.74
CA GLY A 104 5.20 1.69 -14.85
C GLY A 104 4.20 0.66 -14.36
N VAL A 105 3.70 -0.17 -15.28
CA VAL A 105 2.76 -1.24 -14.94
C VAL A 105 3.43 -2.60 -15.00
N ASP A 106 3.07 -3.46 -14.05
CA ASP A 106 3.48 -4.87 -14.04
C ASP A 106 2.42 -5.71 -14.76
N VAL A 107 2.60 -5.83 -16.08
CA VAL A 107 1.70 -6.58 -16.97
C VAL A 107 1.72 -8.06 -16.64
N ASP A 108 2.89 -8.63 -16.36
CA ASP A 108 3.05 -10.05 -16.04
C ASP A 108 2.24 -10.45 -14.80
N SER A 109 2.27 -9.61 -13.76
CA SER A 109 1.45 -9.83 -12.57
C SER A 109 -0.04 -9.66 -12.86
N ALA A 110 -0.44 -8.73 -13.72
CA ALA A 110 -1.84 -8.59 -14.13
C ALA A 110 -2.35 -9.83 -14.88
N ILE A 111 -1.54 -10.41 -15.77
CA ILE A 111 -1.82 -11.69 -16.44
C ILE A 111 -1.91 -12.82 -15.41
N ARG A 112 -0.91 -12.95 -14.53
CA ARG A 112 -0.86 -14.00 -13.51
C ARG A 112 -2.06 -13.96 -12.56
N TYR A 113 -2.55 -12.77 -12.26
CA TYR A 113 -3.72 -12.58 -11.41
C TYR A 113 -5.03 -12.62 -12.18
N ASP A 114 -5.04 -13.01 -13.45
CA ASP A 114 -6.25 -13.27 -14.23
C ASP A 114 -7.24 -12.09 -14.17
N TYR A 115 -6.74 -10.92 -14.58
CA TYR A 115 -7.58 -9.75 -14.75
C TYR A 115 -8.40 -9.87 -16.04
N GLY A 116 -9.68 -9.50 -15.95
CA GLY A 116 -10.58 -9.53 -17.11
C GLY A 116 -10.14 -8.59 -18.24
N GLU A 117 -10.64 -8.85 -19.44
CA GLU A 117 -10.22 -8.17 -20.68
C GLU A 117 -10.26 -6.63 -20.58
N LYS A 118 -11.32 -6.07 -19.98
CA LYS A 118 -11.45 -4.62 -19.77
C LYS A 118 -10.27 -4.04 -18.98
N MET A 119 -9.84 -4.72 -17.92
CA MET A 119 -8.71 -4.27 -17.12
C MET A 119 -7.39 -4.50 -17.84
N MET A 120 -7.25 -5.63 -18.54
CA MET A 120 -6.05 -5.88 -19.34
C MET A 120 -5.86 -4.81 -20.43
N ARG A 121 -6.93 -4.37 -21.10
CA ARG A 121 -6.87 -3.23 -22.05
C ARG A 121 -6.35 -1.95 -21.39
N TRP A 122 -6.77 -1.67 -20.15
CA TRP A 122 -6.29 -0.53 -19.38
C TRP A 122 -4.80 -0.68 -19.05
N VAL A 123 -4.38 -1.84 -18.53
CA VAL A 123 -2.98 -2.16 -18.23
C VAL A 123 -2.08 -1.99 -19.46
N TYR A 124 -2.45 -2.57 -20.61
CA TYR A 124 -1.67 -2.41 -21.86
C TYR A 124 -1.64 -0.97 -22.38
N THR A 125 -2.69 -0.18 -22.12
CA THR A 125 -2.68 1.25 -22.49
C THR A 125 -1.64 2.00 -21.66
N LEU A 126 -1.57 1.71 -20.37
CA LEU A 126 -0.61 2.32 -19.45
C LEU A 126 0.83 1.88 -19.72
N GLU A 127 1.04 0.61 -20.09
CA GLU A 127 2.35 0.09 -20.50
C GLU A 127 2.93 0.91 -21.67
N LYS A 128 2.12 1.22 -22.68
CA LYS A 128 2.56 1.96 -23.87
C LYS A 128 2.98 3.40 -23.60
N ILE A 129 2.40 4.03 -22.59
CA ILE A 129 2.67 5.44 -22.26
C ILE A 129 3.60 5.58 -21.07
N GLY A 130 3.97 4.47 -20.44
CA GLY A 130 4.64 4.46 -19.17
C GLY A 130 6.11 4.10 -19.20
N SER A 131 6.77 4.21 -18.04
CA SER A 131 8.15 3.72 -17.92
C SER A 131 8.16 2.19 -17.91
N ASN A 132 9.27 1.62 -18.40
CA ASN A 132 9.55 0.19 -18.26
C ASN A 132 9.87 -0.22 -16.81
N MET A 133 9.96 0.74 -15.89
CA MET A 133 10.24 0.50 -14.48
C MET A 133 8.97 0.63 -13.64
N PHE A 134 8.42 -0.50 -13.19
CA PHE A 134 7.36 -0.53 -12.18
C PHE A 134 7.94 -0.73 -10.77
N LYS A 135 7.11 -0.47 -9.75
CA LYS A 135 7.46 -0.71 -8.35
C LYS A 135 6.92 -2.07 -7.90
N ASP A 136 7.82 -2.95 -7.51
CA ASP A 136 7.48 -4.30 -7.05
C ASP A 136 7.06 -4.31 -5.57
N SER A 137 6.64 -5.48 -5.08
CA SER A 137 6.19 -5.62 -3.69
C SER A 137 7.34 -5.41 -2.69
N ALA A 138 8.61 -5.61 -3.09
CA ALA A 138 9.74 -5.38 -2.21
C ALA A 138 9.97 -3.88 -1.99
N PHE A 139 9.94 -3.09 -3.06
CA PHE A 139 10.00 -1.63 -3.00
C PHE A 139 8.83 -1.05 -2.20
N VAL A 140 7.60 -1.47 -2.48
CA VAL A 140 6.43 -0.94 -1.76
C VAL A 140 6.51 -1.26 -0.26
N ARG A 141 6.99 -2.46 0.12
CA ARG A 141 7.24 -2.79 1.52
C ARG A 141 8.32 -1.91 2.16
N SER A 142 9.41 -1.61 1.45
CA SER A 142 10.46 -0.74 2.00
C SER A 142 9.94 0.68 2.25
N GLN A 143 9.05 1.18 1.39
CA GLN A 143 8.36 2.45 1.62
C GLN A 143 7.44 2.39 2.85
N CYS A 144 6.71 1.29 3.06
CA CYS A 144 5.93 1.09 4.29
C CYS A 144 6.82 1.09 5.55
N TYR A 145 7.99 0.44 5.50
CA TYR A 145 8.91 0.42 6.64
C TYR A 145 9.50 1.81 6.92
N SER A 146 9.92 2.53 5.87
CA SER A 146 10.37 3.92 5.97
C SER A 146 9.30 4.85 6.53
N LEU A 147 8.02 4.61 6.19
CA LEU A 147 6.90 5.34 6.78
C LEU A 147 6.79 5.06 8.28
N VAL A 148 6.79 3.78 8.67
CA VAL A 148 6.72 3.38 10.09
C VAL A 148 7.88 3.98 10.91
N GLU A 149 9.09 4.02 10.34
CA GLU A 149 10.24 4.62 11.02
C GLU A 149 10.04 6.12 11.28
N GLN A 150 9.54 6.87 10.30
CA GLN A 150 9.19 8.29 10.46
C GLN A 150 8.07 8.50 11.49
N LEU A 151 7.05 7.62 11.50
CA LEU A 151 5.98 7.67 12.51
C LEU A 151 6.52 7.45 13.92
N GLU A 152 7.47 6.53 14.09
CA GLU A 152 8.12 6.28 15.37
C GLU A 152 9.01 7.45 15.81
N GLU A 153 9.68 8.13 14.88
CA GLU A 153 10.46 9.34 15.17
C GLU A 153 9.56 10.48 15.67
N ILE A 154 8.44 10.73 14.99
CA ILE A 154 7.44 11.73 15.42
C ILE A 154 6.95 11.39 16.83
N ARG A 155 6.56 10.14 17.06
CA ARG A 155 6.06 9.69 18.38
C ARG A 155 7.09 9.85 19.50
N LYS A 156 8.38 9.70 19.21
CA LYS A 156 9.47 9.87 20.20
C LYS A 156 9.86 11.34 20.42
N GLY A 157 9.71 12.17 19.39
CA GLY A 157 9.97 13.61 19.46
C GLY A 157 8.83 14.41 20.11
N GLU A 158 7.67 13.79 20.30
CA GLU A 158 6.51 14.32 21.04
C GLU A 158 6.54 13.96 22.55
N VAL A 159 7.71 13.60 23.11
CA VAL A 159 7.95 13.48 24.55
C VAL A 159 8.73 14.69 25.06
#